data_AF-A0A1Z9YZK1-F1
#
_entry.id   AF-A0A1Z9YZK1-F1
#
_cell.length_a   1.000
_cell.length_b   1.000
_cell.length_c   1.000
_cell.angle_alpha   90.00
_cell.angle_beta   90.00
_cell.angle_gamma   90.00
#
_symmetry.space_group_name_H-M   'P 1'
#
loop_
_entity.id
_entity.type
_entity.pdbx_description
1 polymer ?
#
loop_
_entity_poly.entity_id
_entity_poly.type
_entity_poly.pdbx_seq_one_letter_code
_entity_poly.pdbx_strand_id
1 'polypeptide(L)'
;MAYTALDPETRDKQTIEWFIKNRIKQGLCEVCESVMDIRAQYSSNRPAHLYHPKNTACPTKFENHKRYEHLTARHFDKSHGLIIRQEVQQNLFNIYLACSAIIGKNILFDTFKKLLSEASKKKIWDYKGISLNYIPYILLSLNEGFFEAKFRNEETNKYEETKFFIALEPGIKFFDDLWIDANQKKMIWKIAKNGQPLEKLKIQGELVIIPNWFKRFQQSVGL
;
A
#
# COMPACT_ATOMS: atom_id res chain seq x y z
N MET A 1 10.42 -12.40 -1.75
CA MET A 1 10.15 -13.71 -2.40
C MET A 1 8.67 -13.99 -2.19
N ALA A 2 7.96 -14.55 -3.17
CA ALA A 2 6.53 -14.81 -3.06
C ALA A 2 6.25 -16.32 -3.11
N TYR A 3 5.23 -16.76 -2.36
CA TYR A 3 4.79 -18.16 -2.30
C TYR A 3 3.38 -18.34 -2.90
N THR A 4 2.76 -17.25 -3.36
CA THR A 4 1.48 -17.24 -4.06
C THR A 4 1.56 -16.36 -5.30
N ALA A 5 0.76 -16.69 -6.31
CA ALA A 5 0.58 -15.92 -7.54
C ALA A 5 -0.82 -16.14 -8.11
N LEU A 6 -1.23 -15.30 -9.04
CA LEU A 6 -2.42 -15.55 -9.84
C LEU A 6 -2.08 -16.54 -10.96
N ASP A 7 -2.94 -17.51 -11.19
CA ASP A 7 -2.90 -18.36 -12.38
C ASP A 7 -3.02 -17.50 -13.65
N PRO A 8 -2.11 -17.62 -14.63
CA PRO A 8 -2.19 -16.88 -15.90
C PRO A 8 -3.50 -17.08 -16.67
N GLU A 9 -4.15 -18.24 -16.53
CA GLU A 9 -5.39 -18.56 -17.24
C GLU A 9 -6.63 -18.07 -16.48
N THR A 10 -6.81 -18.55 -15.25
CA THR A 10 -8.05 -18.27 -14.47
C THR A 10 -8.00 -16.96 -13.71
N ARG A 11 -6.81 -16.38 -13.50
CA ARG A 11 -6.56 -15.25 -12.58
C ARG A 11 -6.84 -15.57 -11.11
N ASP A 12 -7.08 -16.83 -10.75
CA ASP A 12 -7.28 -17.22 -9.36
C ASP A 12 -5.95 -17.28 -8.60
N LYS A 13 -5.99 -16.90 -7.32
CA LYS A 13 -4.81 -16.96 -6.44
C LYS A 13 -4.50 -18.41 -6.09
N GLN A 14 -3.26 -18.83 -6.35
CA GLN A 14 -2.77 -20.18 -6.12
C GLN A 14 -1.44 -20.18 -5.36
N THR A 15 -1.14 -21.26 -4.64
CA THR A 15 0.14 -21.44 -3.92
C THR A 15 1.21 -22.02 -4.84
N ILE A 16 2.48 -21.87 -4.46
CA ILE A 16 3.61 -22.41 -5.21
C ILE A 16 3.52 -23.94 -5.39
N GLU A 17 2.99 -24.66 -4.40
CA GLU A 17 2.75 -26.11 -4.46
C GLU A 17 1.73 -26.46 -5.55
N TRP A 18 0.68 -25.64 -5.71
CA TRP A 18 -0.31 -25.83 -6.77
C TRP A 18 0.31 -25.64 -8.16
N PHE A 19 1.14 -24.61 -8.36
CA PHE A 19 1.84 -24.41 -9.62
C PHE A 19 2.76 -25.58 -9.96
N ILE A 20 3.54 -26.07 -8.98
CA ILE A 20 4.43 -27.23 -9.14
C ILE A 20 3.62 -28.49 -9.51
N LYS A 21 2.53 -28.76 -8.78
CA LYS A 21 1.66 -29.92 -9.01
C LYS A 21 1.05 -29.93 -10.41
N ASN A 22 0.62 -28.75 -10.90
CA ASN A 22 0.01 -28.60 -12.22
C ASN A 22 1.03 -28.35 -13.34
N ARG A 23 2.34 -28.40 -13.04
CA ARG A 23 3.45 -28.18 -13.99
C ARG A 23 3.39 -26.83 -14.70
N ILE A 24 2.78 -25.84 -14.07
CA ILE A 24 2.72 -24.46 -14.57
C ILE A 24 4.01 -23.76 -14.13
N LYS A 25 4.75 -23.22 -15.08
CA LYS A 25 6.10 -22.67 -14.84
C LYS A 25 6.12 -21.21 -14.40
N GLN A 26 5.01 -20.51 -14.62
CA GLN A 26 4.89 -19.07 -14.42
C GLN A 26 3.56 -18.72 -13.78
N GLY A 27 3.58 -17.70 -12.92
CA GLY A 27 2.37 -17.10 -12.35
C GLY A 27 2.39 -15.59 -12.54
N LEU A 28 1.26 -14.93 -12.39
CA LEU A 28 1.18 -13.47 -12.42
C LEU A 28 1.26 -12.91 -11.00
N CYS A 29 1.98 -11.81 -10.81
CA CYS A 29 2.02 -11.12 -9.53
C CYS A 29 0.63 -10.59 -9.15
N GLU A 30 0.17 -10.86 -7.92
CA GLU A 30 -1.10 -10.32 -7.39
C GLU A 30 -1.15 -8.79 -7.40
N VAL A 31 0.01 -8.15 -7.30
CA VAL A 31 0.14 -6.68 -7.17
C VAL A 31 0.29 -6.01 -8.52
N CYS A 32 1.32 -6.38 -9.29
CA CYS A 32 1.65 -5.71 -10.56
C CYS A 32 1.24 -6.48 -11.81
N GLU A 33 0.64 -7.66 -11.66
CA GLU A 33 0.21 -8.56 -12.75
C GLU A 33 1.32 -8.96 -13.74
N SER A 34 2.59 -8.61 -13.46
CA SER A 34 3.72 -9.05 -14.27
C SER A 34 3.98 -10.54 -14.08
N VAL A 35 4.42 -11.20 -15.15
CA VAL A 35 4.83 -12.61 -15.13
C VAL A 35 5.98 -12.80 -14.14
N MET A 36 5.87 -13.84 -13.31
CA MET A 36 6.87 -14.30 -12.36
C MET A 36 7.28 -15.73 -12.70
N ASP A 37 8.57 -16.03 -12.56
CA ASP A 37 9.11 -17.38 -12.77
C ASP A 37 9.20 -18.14 -11.46
N ILE A 38 9.00 -19.46 -11.52
CA ILE A 38 9.26 -20.36 -10.40
C ILE A 38 10.75 -20.67 -10.34
N ARG A 39 11.36 -20.44 -9.17
CA ARG A 39 12.77 -20.74 -8.89
C ARG A 39 12.91 -21.79 -7.80
N ALA A 40 14.10 -22.39 -7.76
CA ALA A 40 14.51 -23.37 -6.75
C ALA A 40 13.64 -24.65 -6.68
N GLN A 41 12.91 -24.99 -7.75
CA GLN A 41 12.07 -26.19 -7.82
C GLN A 41 12.84 -27.51 -7.56
N TYR A 42 14.16 -27.53 -7.79
CA TYR A 42 15.01 -28.73 -7.67
C TYR A 42 16.16 -28.55 -6.66
N SER A 43 16.12 -27.52 -5.82
CA SER A 43 17.18 -27.21 -4.86
C SER A 43 16.84 -27.82 -3.50
N SER A 44 17.68 -28.71 -2.97
CA SER A 44 17.53 -29.28 -1.62
C SER A 44 17.60 -28.24 -0.49
N ASN A 45 18.22 -27.09 -0.73
CA ASN A 45 18.55 -26.12 0.32
C ASN A 45 17.62 -24.89 0.36
N ARG A 46 16.64 -24.78 -0.54
CA ARG A 46 15.76 -23.61 -0.63
C ARG A 46 14.37 -24.02 -1.11
N PRO A 47 13.29 -23.60 -0.44
CA PRO A 47 11.95 -23.85 -0.92
C PRO A 47 11.74 -23.15 -2.27
N ALA A 48 10.94 -23.80 -3.12
CA ALA A 48 10.50 -23.20 -4.37
C ALA A 48 9.74 -21.91 -4.10
N HIS A 49 9.95 -20.90 -4.94
CA HIS A 49 9.32 -19.59 -4.78
C HIS A 49 9.16 -18.90 -6.12
N LEU A 50 8.24 -17.94 -6.16
CA LEU A 50 8.01 -17.07 -7.30
C LEU A 50 8.93 -15.85 -7.23
N TYR A 51 9.49 -15.51 -8.38
CA TYR A 51 10.45 -14.44 -8.53
C TYR A 51 10.09 -13.52 -9.71
N HIS A 52 10.06 -12.22 -9.45
CA HIS A 52 9.87 -11.21 -10.48
C HIS A 52 11.10 -11.10 -11.39
N PRO A 53 10.94 -10.93 -12.71
CA PRO A 53 12.03 -10.61 -13.61
C PRO A 53 12.86 -9.39 -13.14
N LYS A 54 14.09 -9.31 -13.65
CA LYS A 54 14.93 -8.12 -13.46
C LYS A 54 14.18 -6.89 -14.00
N ASN A 55 14.38 -5.73 -13.37
CA ASN A 55 13.77 -4.45 -13.74
C ASN A 55 12.24 -4.32 -13.60
N THR A 56 11.54 -5.30 -13.06
CA THR A 56 10.12 -5.11 -12.71
C THR A 56 10.00 -4.03 -11.63
N ALA A 57 9.09 -3.07 -11.80
CA ALA A 57 8.89 -1.95 -10.88
C ALA A 57 7.90 -2.26 -9.73
N CYS A 58 7.62 -3.54 -9.50
CA CYS A 58 6.66 -4.01 -8.52
C CYS A 58 7.07 -3.60 -7.09
N PRO A 59 6.16 -3.02 -6.29
CA PRO A 59 6.46 -2.60 -4.93
C PRO A 59 6.67 -3.77 -3.95
N THR A 60 6.45 -5.03 -4.36
CA THR A 60 6.79 -6.22 -3.56
C THR A 60 8.27 -6.61 -3.65
N LYS A 61 9.04 -5.97 -4.55
CA LYS A 61 10.50 -6.11 -4.58
C LYS A 61 11.11 -5.13 -3.58
N PHE A 62 11.96 -5.65 -2.70
CA PHE A 62 12.62 -4.88 -1.65
C PHE A 62 13.30 -3.59 -2.15
N GLU A 63 14.01 -3.67 -3.28
CA GLU A 63 14.69 -2.53 -3.90
C GLU A 63 13.71 -1.42 -4.34
N ASN A 64 12.49 -1.79 -4.69
CA ASN A 64 11.43 -0.88 -5.11
C ASN A 64 10.61 -0.33 -3.93
N HIS A 65 10.90 -0.73 -2.69
CA HIS A 65 10.19 -0.19 -1.52
C HIS A 65 10.43 1.33 -1.38
N LYS A 66 11.57 1.84 -1.86
CA LYS A 66 11.91 3.27 -1.87
C LYS A 66 11.31 4.06 -3.03
N ARG A 67 10.52 3.42 -3.89
CA ARG A 67 10.07 4.01 -5.17
C ARG A 67 9.28 5.32 -4.98
N TYR A 68 8.60 5.49 -3.85
CA TYR A 68 7.81 6.71 -3.56
C TYR A 68 8.61 7.84 -2.94
N GLU A 69 9.80 7.59 -2.40
CA GLU A 69 10.62 8.64 -1.77
C GLU A 69 11.00 9.74 -2.76
N HIS A 70 11.18 9.38 -4.04
CA HIS A 70 11.52 10.31 -5.12
C HIS A 70 10.34 10.66 -6.01
N LEU A 71 9.14 10.16 -5.70
CA LEU A 71 7.96 10.52 -6.48
C LEU A 71 7.65 12.01 -6.27
N THR A 72 7.37 12.69 -7.37
CA THR A 72 6.96 14.10 -7.40
C THR A 72 5.75 14.24 -8.31
N ALA A 73 5.06 15.38 -8.27
CA ALA A 73 4.09 15.72 -9.30
C ALA A 73 4.79 16.29 -10.54
N ARG A 74 4.19 16.11 -11.72
CA ARG A 74 4.65 16.74 -12.97
C ARG A 74 4.38 18.24 -12.94
N HIS A 75 3.28 18.63 -12.31
CA HIS A 75 2.81 20.00 -12.30
C HIS A 75 2.54 20.50 -10.88
N PHE A 76 2.90 21.76 -10.66
CA PHE A 76 2.69 22.46 -9.41
C PHE A 76 1.74 23.64 -9.62
N ASP A 77 0.89 23.89 -8.64
CA ASP A 77 0.01 25.05 -8.55
C ASP A 77 0.05 25.59 -7.12
N LYS A 78 0.84 26.64 -6.92
CA LYS A 78 1.00 27.28 -5.60
C LYS A 78 -0.28 27.95 -5.13
N SER A 79 -1.09 28.47 -6.05
CA SER A 79 -2.32 29.20 -5.72
C SER A 79 -3.36 28.24 -5.15
N HIS A 80 -3.58 27.12 -5.84
CA HIS A 80 -4.39 26.01 -5.34
C HIS A 80 -3.79 25.41 -4.06
N GLY A 81 -2.47 25.33 -3.97
CA GLY A 81 -1.82 24.80 -2.78
C GLY A 81 -2.05 25.62 -1.51
N LEU A 82 -2.35 26.92 -1.61
CA LEU A 82 -2.75 27.72 -0.44
C LEU A 82 -4.12 27.26 0.08
N ILE A 83 -5.07 26.98 -0.83
CA ILE A 83 -6.40 26.46 -0.51
C ILE A 83 -6.26 25.09 0.16
N ILE A 84 -5.48 24.19 -0.43
CA ILE A 84 -5.27 22.83 0.14
C ILE A 84 -4.66 22.89 1.53
N ARG A 85 -3.70 23.79 1.80
CA ARG A 85 -3.13 23.95 3.15
C ARG A 85 -4.20 24.37 4.16
N GLN A 86 -5.09 25.29 3.80
CA GLN A 86 -6.20 25.71 4.66
C GLN A 86 -7.18 24.56 4.91
N GLU A 87 -7.57 23.83 3.86
CA GLU A 87 -8.46 22.67 3.98
C GLU A 87 -7.85 21.59 4.88
N VAL A 88 -6.56 21.30 4.71
CA VAL A 88 -5.82 20.35 5.57
C VAL A 88 -5.85 20.80 7.01
N GLN A 89 -5.58 22.08 7.30
CA GLN A 89 -5.62 22.61 8.66
C GLN A 89 -7.01 22.46 9.30
N GLN A 90 -8.07 22.77 8.55
CA GLN A 90 -9.45 22.64 9.01
C GLN A 90 -9.88 21.18 9.22
N ASN A 91 -9.24 20.24 8.51
CA ASN A 91 -9.59 18.81 8.53
C ASN A 91 -8.52 17.91 9.13
N LEU A 92 -7.55 18.45 9.88
CA LEU A 92 -6.41 17.71 10.42
C LEU A 92 -6.82 16.45 11.18
N PHE A 93 -7.86 16.55 12.00
CA PHE A 93 -8.39 15.43 12.77
C PHE A 93 -9.02 14.35 11.87
N ASN A 94 -9.81 14.77 10.87
CA ASN A 94 -10.43 13.85 9.92
C ASN A 94 -9.37 13.11 9.08
N ILE A 95 -8.33 13.83 8.64
CA ILE A 95 -7.18 13.23 7.94
C ILE A 95 -6.47 12.21 8.84
N TYR A 96 -6.23 12.54 10.11
CA TYR A 96 -5.64 11.62 11.08
C TYR A 96 -6.48 10.34 11.26
N LEU A 97 -7.81 10.49 11.40
CA LEU A 97 -8.73 9.36 11.50
C LEU A 97 -8.73 8.52 10.23
N ALA A 98 -8.76 9.15 9.05
CA ALA A 98 -8.71 8.45 7.77
C ALA A 98 -7.41 7.63 7.63
N CYS A 99 -6.26 8.22 7.97
CA CYS A 99 -4.98 7.51 7.98
C CYS A 99 -5.02 6.30 8.93
N SER A 100 -5.57 6.49 10.14
CA SER A 100 -5.69 5.41 11.14
C SER A 100 -6.64 4.30 10.67
N ALA A 101 -7.74 4.67 10.01
CA ALA A 101 -8.69 3.72 9.43
C ALA A 101 -8.05 2.90 8.31
N ILE A 102 -7.30 3.54 7.40
CA ILE A 102 -6.58 2.87 6.31
C ILE A 102 -5.57 1.87 6.88
N ILE A 103 -4.80 2.25 7.90
CA ILE A 103 -3.85 1.34 8.56
C ILE A 103 -4.60 0.23 9.33
N GLY A 104 -5.80 0.51 9.84
CA GLY A 104 -6.57 -0.39 10.69
C GLY A 104 -6.27 -0.24 12.19
N LYS A 105 -5.46 0.75 12.58
CA LYS A 105 -5.15 1.09 13.97
C LYS A 105 -4.78 2.57 14.11
N ASN A 106 -4.78 3.05 15.35
CA ASN A 106 -4.36 4.42 15.65
C ASN A 106 -2.87 4.62 15.32
N ILE A 107 -2.58 5.72 14.63
CA ILE A 107 -1.22 6.18 14.36
C ILE A 107 -0.74 6.98 15.56
N LEU A 108 0.52 6.82 15.96
CA LEU A 108 1.09 7.72 16.97
C LEU A 108 1.11 9.16 16.44
N PHE A 109 0.68 10.13 17.25
CA PHE A 109 0.65 11.54 16.85
C PHE A 109 1.99 12.04 16.32
N ASP A 110 3.11 11.63 16.92
CA ASP A 110 4.45 11.98 16.43
C ASP A 110 4.74 11.43 15.03
N THR A 111 4.23 10.23 14.71
CA THR A 111 4.35 9.67 13.36
C THR A 111 3.51 10.49 12.39
N PHE A 112 2.28 10.84 12.74
CA PHE A 112 1.44 11.68 11.90
C PHE A 112 2.04 13.08 11.66
N LYS A 113 2.61 13.71 12.69
CA LYS A 113 3.33 14.98 12.58
C LYS A 113 4.54 14.88 11.64
N LYS A 114 5.29 13.77 11.70
CA LYS A 114 6.39 13.51 10.75
C LYS A 114 5.88 13.40 9.31
N LEU A 115 4.77 12.70 9.07
CA LEU A 115 4.17 12.60 7.74
C LEU A 115 3.82 13.98 7.15
N LEU A 116 3.19 14.85 7.95
CA LEU A 116 2.85 16.22 7.55
C LEU A 116 4.10 17.07 7.23
N SER A 117 5.16 16.89 8.02
CA SER A 117 6.46 17.55 7.79
C SER A 117 7.10 17.09 6.49
N GLU A 118 7.14 15.78 6.23
CA GLU A 118 7.66 15.21 4.98
C GLU A 118 6.86 15.65 3.77
N ALA A 119 5.53 15.69 3.87
CA ALA A 119 4.67 16.21 2.81
C ALA A 119 4.97 17.68 2.48
N SER A 120 5.25 18.49 3.52
CA SER A 120 5.63 19.89 3.35
C SER A 120 7.00 20.04 2.66
N LYS A 121 8.00 19.23 3.07
CA LYS A 121 9.32 19.21 2.42
C LYS A 121 9.23 18.84 0.94
N LYS A 122 8.35 17.91 0.59
CA LYS A 122 8.10 17.46 -0.79
C LYS A 122 7.14 18.36 -1.58
N LYS A 123 6.66 19.47 -0.98
CA LYS A 123 5.72 20.42 -1.57
C LYS A 123 4.43 19.76 -2.09
N ILE A 124 3.95 18.72 -1.41
CA ILE A 124 2.77 17.94 -1.83
C ILE A 124 1.54 18.83 -1.94
N TRP A 125 1.41 19.80 -1.04
CA TRP A 125 0.31 20.75 -1.03
C TRP A 125 0.22 21.55 -2.33
N ASP A 126 1.34 21.75 -3.03
CA ASP A 126 1.38 22.51 -4.28
C ASP A 126 1.18 21.61 -5.50
N TYR A 127 0.86 20.33 -5.36
CA TYR A 127 0.62 19.46 -6.52
C TYR A 127 -0.66 19.85 -7.24
N LYS A 128 -0.60 19.98 -8.57
CA LYS A 128 -1.73 20.48 -9.36
C LYS A 128 -2.93 19.52 -9.27
N GLY A 129 -4.10 20.07 -8.91
CA GLY A 129 -5.37 19.34 -8.87
C GLY A 129 -5.50 18.32 -7.74
N ILE A 130 -4.59 18.29 -6.76
CA ILE A 130 -4.69 17.42 -5.59
C ILE A 130 -5.95 17.78 -4.78
N SER A 131 -6.77 16.81 -4.41
CA SER A 131 -7.89 17.04 -3.50
C SER A 131 -7.63 16.44 -2.12
N LEU A 132 -8.35 16.95 -1.12
CA LEU A 132 -8.23 16.53 0.27
C LEU A 132 -8.36 15.01 0.47
N ASN A 133 -9.17 14.35 -0.36
CA ASN A 133 -9.43 12.91 -0.30
C ASN A 133 -8.21 12.03 -0.60
N TYR A 134 -7.22 12.54 -1.36
CA TYR A 134 -5.98 11.79 -1.64
C TYR A 134 -4.91 11.98 -0.56
N ILE A 135 -5.04 13.00 0.29
CA ILE A 135 -4.04 13.35 1.30
C ILE A 135 -3.72 12.19 2.24
N PRO A 136 -4.69 11.46 2.83
CA PRO A 136 -4.37 10.34 3.71
C PRO A 136 -3.49 9.28 3.04
N TYR A 137 -3.84 8.89 1.81
CA TYR A 137 -3.12 7.87 1.05
C TYR A 137 -1.70 8.30 0.71
N ILE A 138 -1.53 9.55 0.28
CA ILE A 138 -0.21 10.12 -0.03
C ILE A 138 0.63 10.18 1.24
N LEU A 139 0.10 10.73 2.35
CA LEU A 139 0.82 10.81 3.62
C LEU A 139 1.32 9.44 4.08
N LEU A 140 0.46 8.43 4.03
CA LEU A 140 0.83 7.08 4.44
C LEU A 140 1.93 6.46 3.55
N SER A 141 1.95 6.78 2.26
CA SER A 141 3.01 6.32 1.33
C SER A 141 4.38 6.93 1.61
N LEU A 142 4.46 8.01 2.40
CA LEU A 142 5.73 8.65 2.77
C LEU A 142 6.45 7.95 3.92
N ASN A 143 5.81 6.99 4.59
CA ASN A 143 6.43 6.25 5.68
C ASN A 143 7.07 4.95 5.18
N GLU A 144 8.29 4.68 5.62
CA GLU A 144 9.00 3.42 5.32
C GLU A 144 8.44 2.19 6.06
N GLY A 145 7.56 2.40 7.05
CA GLY A 145 6.66 1.35 7.48
C GLY A 145 5.95 1.61 8.81
N PHE A 146 4.79 1.00 8.90
CA PHE A 146 3.94 0.88 10.07
C PHE A 146 4.06 -0.52 10.64
N PHE A 147 3.64 -0.70 11.88
CA PHE A 147 3.53 -2.02 12.50
C PHE A 147 2.06 -2.43 12.50
N GLU A 148 1.73 -3.68 12.24
CA GLU A 148 0.41 -4.23 12.54
C GLU A 148 0.42 -4.83 13.94
N ALA A 149 -0.70 -4.73 14.66
CA ALA A 149 -0.80 -5.38 15.96
C ALA A 149 -0.86 -6.90 15.75
N LYS A 150 0.16 -7.60 16.27
CA LYS A 150 0.15 -8.99 16.75
C LYS A 150 -0.77 -9.96 15.98
N PHE A 151 -0.28 -10.56 14.90
CA PHE A 151 -0.83 -11.83 14.42
C PHE A 151 -0.25 -12.97 15.27
N ARG A 152 -1.09 -13.97 15.59
CA ARG A 152 -0.62 -15.20 16.22
C ARG A 152 0.06 -16.03 15.14
N ASN A 153 1.37 -16.17 15.22
CA ASN A 153 2.11 -17.11 14.40
C ASN A 153 1.69 -18.53 14.82
N GLU A 154 1.12 -19.30 13.88
CA GLU A 154 0.56 -20.64 14.16
C GLU A 154 1.65 -21.68 14.46
N GLU A 155 2.86 -21.50 13.94
CA GLU A 155 4.00 -22.40 14.18
C GLU A 155 4.67 -22.14 15.53
N THR A 156 4.85 -20.87 15.89
CA THR A 156 5.58 -20.48 17.11
C THR A 156 4.66 -20.20 18.31
N ASN A 157 3.35 -20.12 18.06
CA ASN A 157 2.33 -19.73 19.03
C ASN A 157 2.58 -18.35 19.69
N LYS A 158 3.39 -17.50 19.03
CA LYS A 158 3.74 -16.16 19.53
C LYS A 158 3.03 -15.09 18.72
N TYR A 159 2.77 -13.97 19.38
CA TYR A 159 2.27 -12.78 18.72
C TYR A 159 3.43 -12.01 18.10
N GLU A 160 3.45 -11.92 16.78
CA GLU A 160 4.51 -11.23 16.04
C GLU A 160 3.96 -9.94 15.41
N GLU A 161 4.71 -8.85 15.58
CA GLU A 161 4.41 -7.59 14.91
C GLU A 161 4.88 -7.67 13.46
N THR A 162 3.93 -7.58 12.52
CA THR A 162 4.27 -7.50 11.10
C THR A 162 4.51 -6.05 10.73
N LYS A 163 5.73 -5.71 10.35
CA LYS A 163 6.02 -4.40 9.76
C LYS A 163 5.54 -4.40 8.30
N PHE A 164 4.73 -3.41 7.93
CA PHE A 164 4.23 -3.21 6.57
C PHE A 164 4.39 -1.76 6.13
N PHE A 165 4.22 -1.49 4.85
CA PHE A 165 4.18 -0.12 4.32
C PHE A 165 3.01 0.01 3.33
N ILE A 166 2.63 1.25 3.02
CA ILE A 166 1.61 1.54 2.03
C ILE A 166 2.30 1.81 0.69
N ALA A 167 1.92 1.05 -0.33
CA ALA A 167 2.33 1.26 -1.71
C ALA A 167 1.14 1.72 -2.56
N LEU A 168 1.40 2.61 -3.51
CA LEU A 168 0.43 2.96 -4.54
C LEU A 168 0.34 1.84 -5.60
N GLU A 169 -0.68 1.92 -6.46
CA GLU A 169 -0.85 0.98 -7.57
C GLU A 169 0.41 0.91 -8.49
N PRO A 170 0.82 -0.30 -8.91
CA PRO A 170 1.91 -0.46 -9.87
C PRO A 170 1.55 0.18 -11.22
N GLY A 171 2.33 1.18 -11.62
CA GLY A 171 2.11 1.94 -12.86
C GLY A 171 2.21 3.44 -12.64
N ILE A 172 1.92 3.87 -11.41
CA ILE A 172 2.11 5.24 -10.96
C ILE A 172 3.59 5.63 -11.02
N LYS A 173 3.87 6.70 -11.76
CA LYS A 173 5.22 7.29 -11.92
C LYS A 173 5.33 8.64 -11.23
N PHE A 174 4.21 9.36 -11.14
CA PHE A 174 4.07 10.66 -10.49
C PHE A 174 2.87 10.66 -9.57
N PHE A 175 2.88 11.47 -8.50
CA PHE A 175 1.75 11.47 -7.56
C PHE A 175 0.44 11.86 -8.25
N ASP A 176 0.52 12.78 -9.20
CA ASP A 176 -0.64 13.26 -9.94
C ASP A 176 -1.28 12.21 -10.86
N ASP A 177 -0.61 11.08 -11.15
CA ASP A 177 -1.25 9.93 -11.79
C ASP A 177 -2.42 9.37 -10.94
N LEU A 178 -2.43 9.60 -9.62
CA LEU A 178 -3.51 9.13 -8.74
C LEU A 178 -4.86 9.80 -9.01
N TRP A 179 -4.87 11.07 -9.44
CA TRP A 179 -6.09 11.87 -9.58
C TRP A 179 -6.28 12.50 -10.96
N ILE A 180 -5.22 12.72 -11.74
CA ILE A 180 -5.31 13.28 -13.10
C ILE A 180 -5.57 12.18 -14.13
N ASP A 181 -4.94 11.01 -14.00
CA ASP A 181 -5.10 9.93 -14.97
C ASP A 181 -6.31 9.04 -14.62
N ALA A 182 -7.38 9.17 -15.40
CA ALA A 182 -8.60 8.38 -15.23
C ALA A 182 -8.40 6.88 -15.52
N ASN A 183 -7.34 6.50 -16.25
CA ASN A 183 -7.09 5.12 -16.65
C ASN A 183 -6.28 4.33 -15.61
N GLN A 184 -5.73 4.99 -14.59
CA GLN A 184 -5.01 4.32 -13.51
C GLN A 184 -5.97 3.77 -12.45
N LYS A 185 -5.73 2.53 -12.01
CA LYS A 185 -6.50 1.94 -10.90
C LYS A 185 -6.19 2.74 -9.63
N LYS A 186 -7.23 3.30 -9.01
CA LYS A 186 -7.12 4.09 -7.78
C LYS A 186 -7.10 3.18 -6.55
N MET A 187 -6.02 2.40 -6.43
CA MET A 187 -5.83 1.42 -5.38
C MET A 187 -4.52 1.70 -4.64
N ILE A 188 -4.47 1.26 -3.38
CA ILE A 188 -3.25 1.16 -2.59
C ILE A 188 -3.12 -0.27 -2.05
N TRP A 189 -1.90 -0.62 -1.68
CA TRP A 189 -1.53 -1.93 -1.18
C TRP A 189 -0.86 -1.80 0.18
N LYS A 190 -1.29 -2.61 1.14
CA LYS A 190 -0.49 -2.93 2.33
C LYS A 190 0.46 -4.05 1.96
N ILE A 191 1.76 -3.80 2.11
CA ILE A 191 2.79 -4.78 1.77
C ILE A 191 3.66 -5.00 3.00
N ALA A 192 3.77 -6.25 3.44
CA ALA A 192 4.68 -6.63 4.51
C ALA A 192 6.14 -6.39 4.09
N LYS A 193 7.03 -6.20 5.06
CA LYS A 193 8.47 -5.95 4.80
C LYS A 193 9.15 -7.04 3.95
N ASN A 194 8.64 -8.28 3.99
CA ASN A 194 9.12 -9.41 3.19
C ASN A 194 8.63 -9.38 1.71
N GLY A 195 7.80 -8.39 1.34
CA GLY A 195 7.20 -8.22 0.02
C GLY A 195 5.84 -8.88 -0.17
N GLN A 196 5.29 -9.55 0.86
CA GLN A 196 3.97 -10.18 0.77
C GLN A 196 2.87 -9.11 0.77
N PRO A 197 1.95 -9.11 -0.22
CA PRO A 197 0.76 -8.27 -0.16
C PRO A 197 -0.16 -8.76 0.97
N LEU A 198 -0.56 -7.85 1.86
CA LEU A 198 -1.45 -8.13 2.99
C LEU A 198 -2.89 -7.75 2.64
N GLU A 199 -3.08 -6.57 2.04
CA GLU A 199 -4.40 -6.03 1.75
C GLU A 199 -4.35 -5.12 0.52
N LYS A 200 -5.42 -5.13 -0.27
CA LYS A 200 -5.65 -4.19 -1.37
C LYS A 200 -6.84 -3.29 -1.02
N LEU A 201 -6.64 -1.98 -1.00
CA LEU A 201 -7.68 -1.02 -0.65
C LEU A 201 -7.93 -0.05 -1.80
N LYS A 202 -9.20 0.26 -2.06
CA LYS A 202 -9.58 1.30 -3.01
C LYS A 202 -9.42 2.68 -2.36
N ILE A 203 -8.88 3.64 -3.10
CA ILE A 203 -8.90 5.05 -2.71
C ILE A 203 -10.35 5.52 -2.76
N GLN A 204 -10.87 5.95 -1.63
CA GLN A 204 -12.24 6.42 -1.50
C GLN A 204 -12.34 7.87 -1.96
N GLY A 205 -13.49 8.22 -2.54
CA GLY A 205 -13.81 9.58 -2.97
C GLY A 205 -14.20 10.50 -1.83
N GLU A 206 -14.15 10.03 -0.58
CA GLU A 206 -14.56 10.75 0.62
C GLU A 206 -13.46 10.67 1.67
N LEU A 207 -13.24 11.79 2.37
CA LEU A 207 -12.22 11.87 3.42
C LEU A 207 -12.59 11.07 4.67
N VAL A 208 -13.89 10.90 4.94
CA VAL A 208 -14.36 10.27 6.19
C VAL A 208 -14.38 8.77 6.05
N ILE A 209 -13.30 8.13 6.49
CA ILE A 209 -13.22 6.67 6.58
C ILE A 209 -13.46 6.28 8.03
N ILE A 210 -14.65 5.73 8.32
CA ILE A 210 -14.99 5.28 9.67
C ILE A 210 -14.16 4.02 10.01
N PRO A 211 -13.30 4.05 11.04
CA PRO A 211 -12.49 2.90 11.41
C PRO A 211 -13.35 1.69 11.83
N ASN A 212 -12.88 0.48 11.51
CA ASN A 212 -13.61 -0.75 11.87
C ASN A 212 -13.82 -0.91 13.38
N TRP A 213 -12.86 -0.46 14.21
CA TRP A 213 -13.03 -0.48 15.67
C TRP A 213 -14.18 0.44 16.13
N PHE A 214 -14.41 1.56 15.44
CA PHE A 214 -15.52 2.46 15.74
C PHE A 214 -16.85 1.88 15.28
N LYS A 215 -16.88 1.22 14.11
CA LYS A 215 -18.07 0.46 13.67
C LYS A 215 -18.48 -0.62 14.67
N ARG A 216 -17.50 -1.37 15.21
CA ARG A 216 -17.75 -2.36 16.27
C ARG A 216 -18.29 -1.72 17.53
N PHE A 217 -17.77 -0.55 17.91
CA PHE A 217 -18.31 0.23 19.02
C PHE A 217 -19.78 0.61 18.75
N GLN A 218 -20.10 1.21 17.60
CA GLN A 218 -21.49 1.59 17.24
C GLN A 218 -22.45 0.39 17.34
N GLN A 219 -22.03 -0.77 16.82
CA GLN A 219 -22.80 -2.01 16.93
C GLN A 219 -23.00 -2.47 18.39
N SER A 220 -22.00 -2.25 19.26
CA SER A 220 -22.07 -2.63 20.67
C SER A 220 -22.96 -1.72 21.53
N VAL A 221 -23.17 -0.46 21.12
CA VAL A 221 -24.08 0.47 21.80
C VAL A 221 -25.50 0.50 21.23
N GLY A 222 -25.80 -0.30 20.20
CA GLY A 222 -27.16 -0.46 19.67
C GLY A 222 -27.74 0.82 19.07
N LEU A 223 -26.89 1.66 18.46
CA LEU A 223 -27.26 2.85 17.69
C LEU A 223 -27.25 2.57 16.19
#